data_AF-A0A258F4E5-F1
#
_entry.id   AF-A0A258F4E5-F1
#
_cell.length_a   1.000
_cell.length_b   1.000
_cell.length_c   1.000
_cell.angle_alpha   90.00
_cell.angle_beta   90.00
_cell.angle_gamma   90.00
#
_symmetry.space_group_name_H-M   'P 1'
#
loop_
_entity.id
_entity.type
_entity.pdbx_description
1 polymer ?
#
loop_
_entity_poly.entity_id
_entity_poly.type
_entity_poly.pdbx_seq_one_letter_code
_entity_poly.pdbx_strand_id
1 'polypeptide(L)'
;MTLAEPGWGQAADEALAEAMERNPDRLLTLAEDVIAGYGGPEGLTAVGIADYIALERAAARAGAMRKLLALDLDNDGSVARAELAVAVRAESADGRGKLERQFKAADFDVSDTLDPAEIRAEGQLAALKALSDAEADVLVALMGLDANADGTLRVEEVQAAVLRFKEG
;
A
#
# COMPACT_ATOMS: atom_id res chain seq x y z
N MET A 1 -33.18 7.54 19.47
CA MET A 1 -32.78 6.81 18.25
C MET A 1 -31.28 6.97 18.15
N THR A 2 -30.55 6.09 18.83
CA THR A 2 -29.09 6.09 18.90
C THR A 2 -28.58 5.66 17.54
N LEU A 3 -27.88 6.56 16.84
CA LEU A 3 -27.11 6.19 15.66
C LEU A 3 -26.01 5.25 16.15
N ALA A 4 -26.05 3.99 15.71
CA ALA A 4 -24.94 3.08 15.89
C ALA A 4 -23.70 3.73 15.27
N GLU A 5 -22.66 3.93 16.08
CA GLU A 5 -21.36 4.36 15.56
C GLU A 5 -20.89 3.30 14.56
N PRO A 6 -20.30 3.71 13.42
CA PRO A 6 -19.96 2.77 12.37
C PRO A 6 -18.90 1.79 12.90
N GLY A 7 -19.12 0.50 12.69
CA GLY A 7 -18.26 -0.61 13.13
C GLY A 7 -16.85 -0.64 12.49
N TRP A 8 -16.34 0.50 12.03
CA TRP A 8 -14.99 0.68 11.50
C TRP A 8 -13.94 0.72 12.61
N GLY A 9 -14.26 1.28 13.79
CA GLY A 9 -13.33 1.30 14.93
C GLY A 9 -13.04 -0.10 15.46
N GLN A 10 -14.07 -0.94 15.60
CA GLN A 10 -13.93 -2.28 16.17
C GLN A 10 -13.10 -3.22 15.29
N ALA A 11 -13.24 -3.14 13.96
CA ALA A 11 -12.45 -3.95 13.03
C ALA A 11 -10.97 -3.53 12.98
N ALA A 12 -10.70 -2.22 13.05
CA ALA A 12 -9.34 -1.69 13.09
C ALA A 12 -8.63 -2.07 14.41
N ASP A 13 -9.34 -1.99 15.53
CA ASP A 13 -8.83 -2.42 16.84
C ASP A 13 -8.52 -3.93 16.88
N GLU A 14 -9.38 -4.76 16.29
CA GLU A 14 -9.17 -6.20 16.17
C GLU A 14 -7.95 -6.52 15.29
N ALA A 15 -7.80 -5.83 14.15
CA ALA A 15 -6.63 -5.99 13.28
C ALA A 15 -5.32 -5.59 13.97
N LEU A 16 -5.33 -4.52 14.77
CA LEU A 16 -4.18 -4.13 15.57
C LEU A 16 -3.84 -5.16 16.65
N ALA A 17 -4.86 -5.69 17.34
CA ALA A 17 -4.67 -6.73 18.34
C ALA A 17 -4.08 -8.01 17.70
N GLU A 18 -4.59 -8.43 16.54
CA GLU A 18 -4.04 -9.56 15.78
C GLU A 18 -2.58 -9.28 15.36
N ALA A 19 -2.27 -8.07 14.90
CA ALA A 19 -0.90 -7.71 14.52
C ALA A 19 0.06 -7.75 15.73
N MET A 20 -0.39 -7.24 16.88
CA MET A 20 0.34 -7.26 18.16
C MET A 20 0.57 -8.70 18.66
N GLU A 21 -0.44 -9.57 18.57
CA GLU A 21 -0.34 -10.98 18.95
C GLU A 21 0.61 -11.76 18.02
N ARG A 22 0.47 -11.56 16.72
CA ARG A 22 1.23 -12.30 15.71
C ARG A 22 2.72 -11.99 15.77
N ASN A 23 3.09 -10.72 15.87
CA ASN A 23 4.49 -10.30 15.97
C ASN A 23 4.62 -8.86 16.52
N PRO A 24 4.75 -8.70 17.85
CA PRO A 24 4.80 -7.38 18.48
C PRO A 24 6.06 -6.60 18.12
N ASP A 25 7.20 -7.28 17.92
CA ASP A 25 8.45 -6.63 17.53
C ASP A 25 8.36 -6.05 16.12
N ARG A 26 7.72 -6.76 15.19
CA ARG A 26 7.46 -6.27 13.83
C ARG A 26 6.51 -5.07 13.84
N LEU A 27 5.48 -5.07 14.69
CA LEU A 27 4.58 -3.93 14.83
C LEU A 27 5.33 -2.70 15.37
N LEU A 28 6.17 -2.90 16.39
CA LEU A 28 7.02 -1.83 16.92
C LEU A 28 7.93 -1.24 15.84
N THR A 29 8.65 -2.07 15.09
CA THR A 29 9.52 -1.61 13.99
C THR A 29 8.73 -0.83 12.93
N LEU A 30 7.55 -1.32 12.55
CA LEU A 30 6.68 -0.61 11.60
C LEU A 30 6.28 0.77 12.14
N ALA A 31 5.85 0.84 13.39
CA ALA A 31 5.45 2.11 13.99
C ALA A 31 6.62 3.09 14.08
N GLU A 32 7.82 2.61 14.48
CA GLU A 32 9.04 3.42 14.53
C GLU A 32 9.38 3.99 13.14
N ASP A 33 9.34 3.18 12.09
CA ASP A 33 9.60 3.62 10.71
C ASP A 33 8.61 4.69 10.24
N VAL A 34 7.31 4.50 10.51
CA VAL A 34 6.26 5.45 10.11
C VAL A 34 6.35 6.74 10.92
N ILE A 35 6.59 6.66 12.23
CA ILE A 35 6.79 7.84 13.08
C ILE A 35 8.03 8.62 12.63
N ALA A 36 9.13 7.94 12.31
CA ALA A 36 10.35 8.59 11.84
C ALA A 36 10.19 9.26 10.47
N GLY A 37 9.41 8.65 9.57
CA GLY A 37 9.22 9.15 8.21
C GLY A 37 8.14 10.24 8.06
N TYR A 38 7.06 10.14 8.85
CA TYR A 38 5.84 10.95 8.67
C TYR A 38 5.36 11.62 9.96
N GLY A 39 6.03 11.37 11.09
CA GLY A 39 5.83 12.12 12.32
C GLY A 39 6.54 13.48 12.29
N GLY A 40 6.07 14.38 13.14
CA GLY A 40 6.73 15.64 13.46
C GLY A 40 7.45 15.59 14.80
N PRO A 41 7.97 16.73 15.30
CA PRO A 41 8.58 16.83 16.62
C PRO A 41 7.68 16.36 17.76
N GLU A 42 6.36 16.44 17.56
CA GLU A 42 5.36 16.02 18.54
C GLU A 42 4.95 14.54 18.39
N GLY A 43 5.30 13.88 17.29
CA GLY A 43 4.90 12.51 16.99
C GLY A 43 4.12 12.37 15.69
N LEU A 44 3.61 11.17 15.45
CA LEU A 44 2.81 10.81 14.28
C LEU A 44 1.35 11.21 14.48
N THR A 45 0.73 11.82 13.48
CA THR A 45 -0.71 12.17 13.50
C THR A 45 -1.49 11.26 12.57
N ALA A 46 -2.83 11.27 12.71
CA ALA A 46 -3.72 10.63 11.74
C ALA A 46 -3.50 11.13 10.29
N VAL A 47 -3.13 12.42 10.12
CA VAL A 47 -2.78 12.97 8.81
C VAL A 47 -1.47 12.37 8.29
N GLY A 48 -0.44 12.24 9.15
CA GLY A 48 0.82 11.61 8.77
C GLY A 48 0.65 10.14 8.34
N ILE A 49 -0.24 9.39 9.02
CA ILE A 49 -0.61 8.02 8.62
C ILE A 49 -1.28 8.00 7.24
N ALA A 50 -2.23 8.91 7.00
CA ALA A 50 -2.92 9.02 5.72
C ALA A 50 -1.94 9.37 4.59
N ASP A 51 -0.99 10.28 4.83
CA ASP A 51 0.05 10.67 3.87
C ASP A 51 0.99 9.49 3.56
N TYR A 52 1.41 8.73 4.57
CA TYR A 52 2.21 7.51 4.38
C TYR A 52 1.49 6.50 3.48
N ILE A 53 0.25 6.15 3.82
CA ILE A 53 -0.58 5.22 3.05
C ILE A 53 -0.74 5.70 1.61
N ALA A 54 -1.02 6.99 1.43
CA ALA A 54 -1.19 7.59 0.11
C ALA A 54 0.10 7.53 -0.70
N LEU A 55 1.26 7.81 -0.09
CA LEU A 55 2.54 7.83 -0.80
C LEU A 55 2.97 6.42 -1.23
N GLU A 56 2.89 5.43 -0.34
CA GLU A 56 3.23 4.04 -0.66
C GLU A 56 2.39 3.51 -1.82
N ARG A 57 1.07 3.73 -1.76
CA ARG A 57 0.12 3.35 -2.81
C ARG A 57 0.40 4.10 -4.12
N ALA A 58 0.70 5.39 -4.05
CA ALA A 58 1.02 6.20 -5.23
C ALA A 58 2.33 5.74 -5.89
N ALA A 59 3.36 5.45 -5.12
CA ALA A 59 4.65 4.97 -5.62
C ALA A 59 4.49 3.62 -6.34
N ALA A 60 3.76 2.67 -5.74
CA ALA A 60 3.48 1.38 -6.34
C ALA A 60 2.66 1.50 -7.63
N ARG A 61 1.60 2.33 -7.62
CA ARG A 61 0.78 2.64 -8.79
C ARG A 61 1.64 3.18 -9.93
N ALA A 62 2.43 4.21 -9.66
CA ALA A 62 3.29 4.84 -10.65
C ALA A 62 4.33 3.85 -11.22
N GLY A 63 4.93 3.02 -10.36
CA GLY A 63 5.90 2.02 -10.76
C GLY A 63 5.32 0.95 -11.69
N ALA A 64 4.10 0.49 -11.44
CA ALA A 64 3.40 -0.46 -12.31
C ALA A 64 3.01 0.18 -13.64
N MET A 65 2.39 1.36 -13.62
CA MET A 65 1.98 2.08 -14.83
C MET A 65 3.18 2.43 -15.71
N ARG A 66 4.30 2.88 -15.13
CA ARG A 66 5.52 3.22 -15.88
C ARG A 66 6.03 2.06 -16.72
N LYS A 67 5.95 0.83 -16.22
CA LYS A 67 6.42 -0.36 -16.95
C LYS A 67 5.59 -0.62 -18.21
N LEU A 68 4.28 -0.39 -18.13
CA LEU A 68 3.37 -0.54 -19.27
C LEU A 68 3.51 0.62 -20.26
N LEU A 69 3.50 1.85 -19.76
CA LEU A 69 3.67 3.05 -20.59
C LEU A 69 5.03 3.12 -21.29
N ALA A 70 6.06 2.44 -20.79
CA ALA A 70 7.33 2.31 -21.49
C ALA A 70 7.26 1.42 -22.74
N LEU A 71 6.16 0.68 -22.92
CA LEU A 71 5.89 -0.14 -24.11
C LEU A 71 5.10 0.61 -25.18
N ASP A 72 4.48 1.75 -24.85
CA ASP A 72 3.79 2.65 -25.78
C ASP A 72 4.85 3.40 -26.60
N LEU A 73 5.17 2.85 -27.77
CA LEU A 73 6.30 3.29 -28.60
C LEU A 73 5.95 4.49 -29.48
N ASP A 74 4.68 4.65 -29.82
CA ASP A 74 4.19 5.80 -30.60
C ASP A 74 3.52 6.89 -29.73
N ASN A 75 3.40 6.64 -28.42
CA ASN A 75 2.88 7.57 -27.41
C ASN A 75 1.42 7.97 -27.69
N ASP A 76 0.58 7.00 -28.08
CA ASP A 76 -0.85 7.19 -28.29
C ASP A 76 -1.69 6.98 -27.01
N GLY A 77 -1.04 6.52 -25.93
CA GLY A 77 -1.63 6.27 -24.62
C GLY A 77 -2.17 4.85 -24.44
N SER A 78 -2.08 4.00 -25.45
CA SER A 78 -2.40 2.58 -25.42
C SER A 78 -1.14 1.74 -25.63
N VAL A 79 -1.22 0.43 -25.37
CA VAL A 79 -0.12 -0.49 -25.70
C VAL A 79 -0.66 -1.64 -26.51
N ALA A 80 -0.37 -1.66 -27.80
CA ALA A 80 -0.78 -2.74 -28.68
C ALA A 80 0.17 -3.96 -28.58
N ARG A 81 -0.36 -5.15 -28.90
CA ARG A 81 0.44 -6.39 -29.04
C ARG A 81 1.66 -6.22 -29.94
N ALA A 82 1.56 -5.40 -30.99
CA ALA A 82 2.66 -5.13 -31.90
C ALA A 82 3.84 -4.41 -31.21
N GLU A 83 3.55 -3.49 -30.30
CA GLU A 83 4.56 -2.73 -29.56
C GLU A 83 5.23 -3.59 -28.49
N LEU A 84 4.44 -4.40 -27.77
CA LEU A 84 4.97 -5.45 -26.90
C LEU A 84 5.96 -6.36 -27.65
N ALA A 85 5.60 -6.79 -28.86
CA ALA A 85 6.46 -7.66 -29.66
C ALA A 85 7.81 -7.00 -30.03
N VAL A 86 7.86 -5.67 -30.14
CA VAL A 86 9.11 -4.93 -30.33
C VAL A 86 9.94 -4.94 -29.04
N ALA A 87 9.33 -4.61 -27.91
CA ALA A 87 10.01 -4.60 -26.60
C ALA A 87 10.59 -5.97 -26.23
N VAL A 88 9.80 -7.04 -26.42
CA VAL A 88 10.20 -8.44 -26.13
C VAL A 88 11.45 -8.86 -26.93
N ARG A 89 11.66 -8.34 -28.15
CA ARG A 89 12.87 -8.68 -28.94
C ARG A 89 14.16 -8.16 -28.33
N ALA A 90 14.09 -7.01 -27.65
CA ALA A 90 15.24 -6.42 -26.95
C ALA A 90 15.55 -7.10 -25.61
N GLU A 91 14.62 -7.91 -25.10
CA GLU A 91 14.74 -8.54 -23.79
C GLU A 91 15.49 -9.88 -23.78
N SER A 92 16.03 -10.19 -22.60
CA SER A 92 16.51 -11.53 -22.24
C SER A 92 15.37 -12.54 -22.17
N ALA A 93 15.66 -13.85 -22.24
CA ALA A 93 14.61 -14.89 -22.21
C ALA A 93 13.68 -14.79 -20.97
N ASP A 94 14.24 -14.50 -19.79
CA ASP A 94 13.44 -14.28 -18.57
C ASP A 94 12.64 -12.97 -18.63
N GLY A 95 13.25 -11.89 -19.14
CA GLY A 95 12.60 -10.60 -19.36
C GLY A 95 11.39 -10.70 -20.28
N ARG A 96 11.51 -11.46 -21.38
CA ARG A 96 10.41 -11.74 -22.31
C ARG A 96 9.21 -12.37 -21.61
N GLY A 97 9.45 -13.43 -20.83
CA GLY A 97 8.38 -14.10 -20.11
C GLY A 97 7.71 -13.21 -19.07
N LYS A 98 8.46 -12.31 -18.42
CA LYS A 98 7.91 -11.33 -17.47
C LYS A 98 7.03 -10.30 -18.17
N LEU A 99 7.49 -9.72 -19.28
CA LEU A 99 6.70 -8.76 -20.05
C LEU A 99 5.39 -9.36 -20.58
N GLU A 100 5.45 -10.55 -21.17
CA GLU A 100 4.25 -11.24 -21.69
C GLU A 100 3.21 -11.51 -20.59
N ARG A 101 3.66 -11.96 -19.41
CA ARG A 101 2.76 -12.17 -18.27
C ARG A 101 2.17 -10.86 -17.76
N GLN A 102 2.97 -9.78 -17.73
CA GLN A 102 2.50 -8.48 -17.29
C GLN A 102 1.45 -7.90 -18.25
N PHE A 103 1.71 -7.95 -19.55
CA PHE A 103 0.76 -7.51 -20.57
C PHE A 103 -0.55 -8.28 -20.46
N LYS A 104 -0.48 -9.62 -20.44
CA LYS A 104 -1.66 -10.48 -20.33
C LYS A 104 -2.45 -10.28 -19.03
N ALA A 105 -1.77 -9.92 -17.94
CA ALA A 105 -2.45 -9.66 -16.67
C ALA A 105 -3.21 -8.32 -16.68
N ALA A 106 -2.73 -7.35 -17.46
CA ALA A 106 -3.35 -6.04 -17.60
C ALA A 106 -4.47 -6.01 -18.66
N ASP A 107 -4.42 -6.87 -19.68
CA ASP A 107 -5.43 -7.02 -20.75
C ASP A 107 -6.66 -7.79 -20.22
N PHE A 108 -7.56 -7.06 -19.56
CA PHE A 108 -8.72 -7.65 -18.86
C PHE A 108 -9.81 -8.08 -19.83
N ASP A 109 -9.97 -7.36 -20.93
CA ASP A 109 -10.97 -7.66 -21.94
C ASP A 109 -10.45 -8.59 -23.07
N VAL A 110 -9.17 -8.93 -23.04
CA VAL A 110 -8.49 -9.85 -23.97
C VAL A 110 -8.52 -9.29 -25.40
N SER A 111 -8.37 -7.98 -25.54
CA SER A 111 -8.40 -7.25 -26.81
C SER A 111 -7.05 -7.18 -27.52
N ASP A 112 -5.98 -7.73 -26.94
CA ASP A 112 -4.60 -7.61 -27.42
C ASP A 112 -4.09 -6.16 -27.47
N THR A 113 -4.77 -5.23 -26.77
CA THR A 113 -4.39 -3.81 -26.64
C THR A 113 -4.69 -3.37 -25.22
N LEU A 114 -3.70 -2.81 -24.52
CA LEU A 114 -3.93 -2.19 -23.22
C LEU A 114 -4.43 -0.77 -23.42
N ASP A 115 -5.64 -0.47 -22.97
CA ASP A 115 -6.15 0.90 -22.99
C ASP A 115 -5.72 1.70 -21.72
N PRO A 116 -5.91 3.03 -21.69
CA PRO A 116 -5.57 3.83 -20.51
C PRO A 116 -6.29 3.41 -19.22
N ALA A 117 -7.48 2.82 -19.30
CA ALA A 117 -8.22 2.34 -18.14
C ALA A 117 -7.63 1.05 -17.57
N GLU A 118 -7.21 0.11 -18.42
CA GLU A 118 -6.52 -1.11 -18.04
C GLU A 118 -5.15 -0.83 -17.42
N ILE A 119 -4.37 0.09 -18.00
CA ILE A 119 -3.10 0.55 -17.43
C ILE A 119 -3.31 1.15 -16.03
N ARG A 120 -4.35 1.98 -15.85
CA ARG A 120 -4.70 2.54 -14.53
C ARG A 120 -5.17 1.47 -13.56
N ALA A 121 -5.93 0.47 -14.01
CA ALA A 121 -6.42 -0.63 -13.19
C ALA A 121 -5.26 -1.49 -12.68
N GLU A 122 -4.28 -1.82 -13.53
CA GLU A 122 -3.06 -2.51 -13.10
C GLU A 122 -2.26 -1.69 -12.07
N GLY A 123 -2.18 -0.37 -12.27
CA GLY A 123 -1.63 0.55 -11.28
C GLY A 123 -2.36 0.48 -9.93
N GLN A 124 -3.69 0.44 -9.95
CA GLN A 124 -4.49 0.34 -8.73
C GLN A 124 -4.34 -1.01 -8.02
N LEU A 125 -4.22 -2.11 -8.78
CA LEU A 125 -3.90 -3.42 -8.22
C LEU A 125 -2.52 -3.43 -7.56
N ALA A 126 -1.52 -2.79 -8.18
CA ALA A 126 -0.20 -2.65 -7.60
C ALA A 126 -0.21 -1.84 -6.30
N ALA A 127 -1.00 -0.77 -6.24
CA ALA A 127 -1.19 0.02 -5.01
C ALA A 127 -1.73 -0.82 -3.86
N LEU A 128 -2.80 -1.59 -4.10
CA LEU A 128 -3.40 -2.46 -3.07
C LEU A 128 -2.51 -3.65 -2.68
N LYS A 129 -1.67 -4.14 -3.60
CA LYS A 129 -0.67 -5.18 -3.28
C LYS A 129 0.49 -4.63 -2.44
N ALA A 130 0.86 -3.37 -2.64
CA ALA A 130 1.95 -2.75 -1.88
C ALA A 130 1.51 -2.42 -0.45
N LEU A 131 0.27 -1.95 -0.29
CA LEU A 131 -0.33 -1.69 1.02
C LEU A 131 -1.84 -1.94 0.92
N SER A 132 -2.26 -3.10 1.42
CA SER A 132 -3.64 -3.57 1.40
C SER A 132 -4.54 -2.73 2.31
N ASP A 133 -5.86 -2.82 2.15
CA ASP A 133 -6.78 -2.11 3.04
C ASP A 133 -6.65 -2.60 4.49
N ALA A 134 -6.44 -3.90 4.71
CA ALA A 134 -6.21 -4.44 6.05
C ALA A 134 -4.92 -3.88 6.70
N GLU A 135 -3.84 -3.72 5.94
CA GLU A 135 -2.61 -3.10 6.45
C GLU A 135 -2.80 -1.60 6.73
N ALA A 136 -3.59 -0.91 5.89
CA ALA A 136 -3.98 0.48 6.14
C ALA A 136 -4.78 0.62 7.44
N ASP A 137 -5.72 -0.30 7.70
CA ASP A 137 -6.53 -0.29 8.92
C ASP A 137 -5.67 -0.47 10.18
N VAL A 138 -4.67 -1.37 10.14
CA VAL A 138 -3.70 -1.53 11.24
C VAL A 138 -2.92 -0.23 11.47
N LEU A 139 -2.47 0.44 10.41
CA LEU A 139 -1.73 1.71 10.53
C LEU A 139 -2.60 2.81 11.14
N VAL A 140 -3.87 2.90 10.76
CA VAL A 140 -4.82 3.85 11.35
C VAL A 140 -5.08 3.51 12.82
N ALA A 141 -5.23 2.23 13.15
CA ALA A 141 -5.45 1.77 14.51
C ALA A 141 -4.28 2.07 15.46
N LEU A 142 -3.06 2.29 14.96
CA LEU A 142 -1.92 2.72 15.79
C LEU A 142 -2.25 3.96 16.63
N MET A 143 -3.12 4.87 16.15
CA MET A 143 -3.55 6.04 16.92
C MET A 143 -4.30 5.67 18.20
N GLY A 144 -4.84 4.45 18.32
CA GLY A 144 -5.42 3.94 19.57
C GLY A 144 -4.37 3.67 20.66
N LEU A 145 -3.07 3.70 20.33
CA LEU A 145 -1.97 3.57 21.28
C LEU A 145 -1.52 4.91 21.87
N ASP A 146 -2.08 6.04 21.42
CA ASP A 146 -1.92 7.37 22.02
C ASP A 146 -2.51 7.33 23.44
N ALA A 147 -1.62 7.21 24.43
CA ALA A 147 -2.00 6.90 25.80
C ALA A 147 -2.38 8.16 26.58
N ASN A 148 -1.84 9.32 26.17
CA ASN A 148 -2.14 10.60 26.79
C ASN A 148 -3.28 11.37 26.09
N ALA A 149 -3.76 10.84 24.95
CA ALA A 149 -4.81 11.40 24.11
C ALA A 149 -4.51 12.83 23.61
N ASP A 150 -3.24 13.11 23.30
CA ASP A 150 -2.80 14.42 22.79
C ASP A 150 -2.95 14.56 21.26
N GLY A 151 -3.38 13.48 20.57
CA GLY A 151 -3.59 13.44 19.14
C GLY A 151 -2.32 13.15 18.35
N THR A 152 -1.22 12.82 19.02
CA THR A 152 0.05 12.42 18.43
C THR A 152 0.54 11.12 19.03
N LEU A 153 0.98 10.19 18.20
CA LEU A 153 1.57 8.93 18.64
C LEU A 153 3.08 9.03 18.66
N ARG A 154 3.69 8.75 19.82
CA ARG A 154 5.14 8.70 19.99
C ARG A 154 5.66 7.27 20.10
N VAL A 155 6.96 7.10 19.81
CA VAL A 155 7.62 5.79 19.87
C VAL A 155 7.51 5.19 21.27
N GLU A 156 7.65 6.01 22.32
CA GLU A 156 7.59 5.58 23.71
C GLU A 156 6.22 4.98 24.07
N GLU A 157 5.14 5.49 23.48
CA GLU A 157 3.78 5.01 23.73
C GLU A 157 3.55 3.65 23.09
N VAL A 158 4.06 3.46 21.86
CA VAL A 158 4.03 2.16 21.18
C VAL A 158 4.86 1.13 21.96
N GLN A 159 6.08 1.50 22.38
CA GLN A 159 6.93 0.64 23.20
C GLN A 159 6.25 0.24 24.50
N ALA A 160 5.61 1.20 25.19
CA ALA A 160 4.86 0.92 26.41
C ALA A 160 3.67 -0.01 26.17
N ALA A 161 2.93 0.18 25.07
CA ALA A 161 1.82 -0.70 24.69
C ALA A 161 2.30 -2.13 24.39
N VAL A 162 3.37 -2.28 23.62
CA VAL A 162 3.99 -3.58 23.29
C VAL A 162 4.49 -4.29 24.55
N LEU A 163 5.13 -3.55 25.47
CA LEU A 163 5.62 -4.12 26.73
C LEU A 163 4.46 -4.64 27.59
N ARG A 164 3.41 -3.83 27.78
CA ARG A 164 2.20 -4.24 28.53
C ARG A 164 1.56 -5.50 27.94
N PHE A 165 1.53 -5.61 26.62
CA PHE A 165 1.01 -6.80 25.94
C PHE A 165 1.86 -8.05 26.20
N LYS A 166 3.19 -7.93 26.25
CA LYS A 166 4.10 -9.05 26.54
C LYS A 166 4.08 -9.51 28.00
N GLU A 167 3.71 -8.62 28.92
CA GLU A 167 3.67 -8.89 30.37
C GLU A 167 2.32 -9.42 30.86
N GLY A 168 1.25 -9.24 30.08
CA GLY A 168 -0.12 -9.74 30.36
C GLY A 168 -0.34 -11.16 29.87
#